data_AF-A0A352B2M0-F1
#
_entry.id   AF-A0A352B2M0-F1
#
_cell.length_a   1.000
_cell.length_b   1.000
_cell.length_c   1.000
_cell.angle_alpha   90.00
_cell.angle_beta   90.00
_cell.angle_gamma   90.00
#
_symmetry.space_group_name_H-M   'P 1'
#
loop_
_entity.id
_entity.type
_entity.pdbx_description
1 polymer ?
#
loop_
_entity_poly.entity_id
_entity_poly.type
_entity_poly.pdbx_seq_one_letter_code
_entity_poly.pdbx_strand_id
1 'polypeptide(L)'
;EAARLDALGQLAEATFAAWRQGRGRAVERPVLVASGAVSDRYLDPLAELAAEVGGDARALLARLERRGGDPRSHGFRANKREELAAYLRTEGYLDPRPPLDPETLRARLLAELAPALIAGALSAAEVSQRVAELTALLDRSLDERLVAHG
;
A
#
# COMPACT_ATOMS: atom_id res chain seq x y z
N GLU A 1 24.82 -11.73 -19.30
CA GLU A 1 24.60 -11.86 -17.85
C GLU A 1 24.21 -10.53 -17.20
N ALA A 2 24.97 -9.45 -17.38
CA ALA A 2 24.61 -8.11 -16.88
C ALA A 2 23.19 -7.65 -17.31
N ALA A 3 22.89 -7.73 -18.61
CA ALA A 3 21.57 -7.37 -19.15
C ALA A 3 20.39 -8.16 -18.54
N ARG A 4 20.65 -9.39 -18.07
CA ARG A 4 19.63 -10.21 -17.40
C ARG A 4 19.41 -9.74 -15.96
N LEU A 5 20.48 -9.43 -15.24
CA LEU A 5 20.39 -8.89 -13.88
C LEU A 5 19.68 -7.53 -13.88
N ASP A 6 19.99 -6.66 -14.84
CA ASP A 6 19.31 -5.37 -15.01
C ASP A 6 17.81 -5.55 -15.26
N ALA A 7 17.44 -6.48 -16.15
CA ALA A 7 16.04 -6.77 -16.44
C ALA A 7 15.29 -7.33 -15.22
N LEU A 8 15.94 -8.15 -14.38
CA LEU A 8 15.36 -8.62 -13.12
C LEU A 8 15.19 -7.49 -12.10
N GLY A 9 16.15 -6.56 -12.03
CA GLY A 9 16.04 -5.36 -11.19
C GLY A 9 14.84 -4.50 -11.59
N GLN A 10 14.74 -4.18 -12.89
CA GLN A 10 13.61 -3.43 -13.45
C GLN A 10 12.27 -4.13 -13.19
N LEU A 11 12.21 -5.45 -13.37
CA LEU A 11 11.01 -6.24 -13.07
C LEU A 11 10.59 -6.10 -11.60
N ALA A 12 11.54 -6.21 -10.67
CA ALA A 12 11.26 -6.09 -9.24
C ALA A 12 10.79 -4.68 -8.88
N GLU A 13 11.47 -3.64 -9.37
CA GLU A 13 11.12 -2.24 -9.14
C GLU A 13 9.73 -1.91 -9.68
N ALA A 14 9.44 -2.29 -10.92
CA ALA A 14 8.16 -2.03 -11.56
C ALA A 14 7.03 -2.81 -10.89
N THR A 15 7.27 -4.06 -10.48
CA THR A 15 6.29 -4.86 -9.70
C THR A 15 5.98 -4.19 -8.37
N PHE A 16 7.01 -3.73 -7.64
CA PHE A 16 6.82 -3.05 -6.37
C PHE A 16 6.07 -1.71 -6.53
N ALA A 17 6.47 -0.90 -7.51
CA ALA A 17 5.82 0.38 -7.81
C ALA A 17 4.34 0.20 -8.14
N ALA A 18 4.01 -0.83 -8.92
CA ALA A 18 2.64 -1.14 -9.29
C ALA A 18 1.84 -1.78 -8.13
N TRP A 19 2.46 -2.65 -7.32
CA TRP A 19 1.83 -3.20 -6.10
C TRP A 19 1.49 -2.11 -5.07
N ARG A 20 2.33 -1.06 -4.96
CA ARG A 20 2.06 0.11 -4.13
C ARG A 20 0.89 0.97 -4.61
N GLN A 21 0.47 0.87 -5.87
CA GLN A 21 -0.68 1.62 -6.34
C GLN A 21 -1.92 1.23 -5.54
N GLY A 22 -2.64 2.24 -5.03
CA GLY A 22 -3.81 2.02 -4.18
C GLY A 22 -3.48 1.56 -2.75
N ARG A 23 -2.20 1.35 -2.43
CA ARG A 23 -1.65 0.98 -1.12
C ARG A 23 -0.63 2.03 -0.70
N GLY A 24 -1.13 3.23 -0.36
CA GLY A 24 -0.30 4.40 -0.02
C GLY A 24 0.72 4.13 1.11
N ARG A 25 1.52 5.13 1.47
CA ARG A 25 2.53 4.95 2.53
C ARG A 25 1.88 4.53 3.85
N ALA A 26 2.58 3.71 4.63
CA ALA A 26 2.10 3.27 5.93
C ALA A 26 1.84 4.47 6.85
N VAL A 27 0.66 4.48 7.47
CA VAL A 27 0.28 5.44 8.49
C VAL A 27 0.77 4.93 9.84
N GLU A 28 1.68 5.68 10.45
CA GLU A 28 2.20 5.40 11.79
C GLU A 28 1.88 6.56 12.75
N ARG A 29 2.11 6.36 14.05
CA ARG A 29 1.85 7.39 15.07
C ARG A 29 2.45 8.78 14.71
N PRO A 30 3.71 8.91 14.22
CA PRO A 30 4.25 10.21 13.85
C PRO A 30 3.47 10.91 12.73
N VAL A 31 2.87 10.14 11.81
CA VAL A 31 2.04 10.66 10.72
C VAL A 31 0.74 11.25 11.28
N LEU A 32 0.13 10.55 12.24
CA LEU A 32 -1.09 11.02 12.92
C LEU A 32 -0.83 12.30 13.71
N VAL A 33 0.31 12.39 14.40
CA VAL A 33 0.76 13.61 15.10
C VAL A 33 0.93 14.76 14.11
N ALA A 34 1.68 14.53 13.03
CA ALA A 34 1.99 15.54 12.02
C ALA A 34 0.74 16.06 11.30
N SER A 35 -0.32 15.25 11.21
CA SER A 35 -1.59 15.65 10.58
C SER A 35 -2.28 16.83 11.28
N GLY A 36 -2.06 17.02 12.59
CA GLY A 36 -2.76 18.02 13.42
C GLY A 36 -4.29 17.81 13.53
N ALA A 37 -4.85 16.83 12.83
CA ALA A 37 -6.27 16.50 12.82
C ALA A 37 -6.66 15.60 14.00
N VAL A 38 -5.69 14.89 14.58
CA VAL A 38 -5.86 13.97 15.70
C VAL A 38 -5.41 14.63 17.00
N SER A 39 -6.28 14.67 18.01
CA SER A 39 -5.92 15.16 19.34
C SER A 39 -5.24 14.07 20.17
N ASP A 40 -4.51 14.47 21.22
CA ASP A 40 -3.72 13.54 22.06
C ASP A 40 -4.52 12.35 22.59
N ARG A 41 -5.77 12.59 23.00
CA ARG A 41 -6.71 11.54 23.44
C ARG A 41 -6.88 10.41 22.42
N TYR A 42 -6.81 10.73 21.13
CA TYR A 42 -7.05 9.78 20.04
C TYR A 42 -5.76 9.31 19.37
N LEU A 43 -4.58 9.88 19.70
CA LEU A 43 -3.33 9.49 19.05
C LEU A 43 -2.98 8.02 19.29
N ASP A 44 -3.00 7.56 20.53
CA ASP A 44 -2.62 6.19 20.85
C ASP A 44 -3.67 5.17 20.33
N PRO A 45 -4.99 5.38 20.55
CA PRO A 45 -5.99 4.47 19.99
C PRO A 45 -6.01 4.42 18.45
N LEU A 46 -5.73 5.54 17.78
CA LEU A 46 -5.62 5.56 16.32
C LEU A 46 -4.32 4.96 15.80
N ALA A 47 -3.22 5.07 16.55
CA ALA A 47 -1.96 4.43 16.21
C ALA A 47 -2.07 2.91 16.31
N GLU A 48 -2.75 2.40 17.35
CA GLU A 48 -3.09 0.98 17.47
C GLU A 48 -3.95 0.52 16.29
N LEU A 49 -5.02 1.25 15.99
CA LEU A 49 -5.87 0.96 14.83
C LEU A 49 -5.09 0.97 13.52
N ALA A 50 -4.18 1.93 13.34
CA ALA A 50 -3.33 2.01 12.16
C ALA A 50 -2.41 0.79 12.07
N ALA A 51 -1.83 0.34 13.19
CA ALA A 51 -1.00 -0.86 13.24
C ALA A 51 -1.80 -2.13 12.92
N GLU A 52 -3.01 -2.28 13.46
CA GLU A 52 -3.92 -3.41 13.19
C GLU A 52 -4.32 -3.53 11.71
N VAL A 53 -4.34 -2.41 10.98
CA VAL A 53 -4.57 -2.39 9.52
C VAL A 53 -3.28 -2.25 8.71
N GLY A 54 -2.11 -2.47 9.33
CA GLY A 54 -0.82 -2.53 8.66
C GLY A 54 -0.37 -1.19 8.07
N GLY A 55 -0.91 -0.10 8.61
CA GLY A 55 -0.69 1.27 8.16
C GLY A 55 -1.53 1.67 6.94
N ASP A 56 -2.50 0.87 6.50
CA ASP A 56 -3.36 1.22 5.36
C ASP A 56 -4.30 2.40 5.72
N ALA A 57 -4.04 3.56 5.12
CA ALA A 57 -4.84 4.77 5.32
C ALA A 57 -6.32 4.59 4.94
N ARG A 58 -6.64 3.82 3.90
CA ARG A 58 -8.02 3.58 3.45
C ARG A 58 -8.74 2.67 4.45
N ALA A 59 -8.08 1.60 4.91
CA ALA A 59 -8.64 0.71 5.92
C ALA A 59 -8.81 1.43 7.27
N LEU A 60 -7.85 2.25 7.67
CA LEU A 60 -7.93 3.09 8.87
C LEU A 60 -9.15 4.01 8.77
N LEU A 61 -9.28 4.80 7.71
CA LEU A 61 -10.40 5.71 7.52
C LEU A 61 -11.75 4.99 7.52
N ALA A 62 -11.84 3.79 6.93
CA ALA A 62 -13.03 2.95 6.97
C ALA A 62 -13.39 2.52 8.41
N ARG A 63 -12.40 2.18 9.24
CA ARG A 63 -12.60 1.88 10.68
C ARG A 63 -13.05 3.08 11.50
N LEU A 64 -12.78 4.31 11.04
CA LEU A 64 -13.23 5.55 11.71
C LEU A 64 -14.63 6.00 11.32
N GLU A 65 -15.27 5.32 10.38
CA GLU A 65 -16.62 5.69 9.95
C GLU A 65 -17.66 5.52 11.07
N ARG A 66 -18.66 6.42 11.06
CA ARG A 66 -19.64 6.54 12.15
C ARG A 66 -20.52 5.31 12.34
N ARG A 67 -20.70 4.48 11.31
CA ARG A 67 -21.62 3.33 11.29
C ARG A 67 -20.81 2.05 11.10
N GLY A 68 -20.70 1.25 12.16
CA GLY A 68 -19.89 0.02 12.15
C GLY A 68 -18.39 0.23 12.35
N GLY A 69 -17.94 1.44 12.67
CA GLY A 69 -16.55 1.75 13.02
C GLY A 69 -16.14 1.27 14.41
N ASP A 70 -14.84 1.39 14.70
CA ASP A 70 -14.21 0.87 15.91
C ASP A 70 -14.58 1.71 17.16
N PRO A 71 -14.87 1.10 18.32
CA PRO A 71 -15.22 1.83 19.54
C PRO A 71 -14.19 2.87 19.99
N ARG A 72 -12.90 2.66 19.70
CA ARG A 72 -11.81 3.60 19.99
C ARG A 72 -11.95 4.93 19.24
N SER A 73 -12.70 4.93 18.14
CA SER A 73 -12.99 6.12 17.33
C SER A 73 -14.28 6.85 17.77
N HIS A 74 -15.01 6.34 18.77
CA HIS A 74 -16.25 6.98 19.21
C HIS A 74 -16.02 8.43 19.69
N GLY A 75 -16.86 9.34 19.19
CA GLY A 75 -16.73 10.77 19.44
C GLY A 75 -15.72 11.49 18.55
N PHE A 76 -14.96 10.77 17.70
CA PHE A 76 -14.11 11.40 16.71
C PHE A 76 -14.96 12.13 15.66
N ARG A 77 -14.75 13.45 15.56
CA ARG A 77 -15.63 14.34 14.81
C ARG A 77 -15.49 14.11 13.30
N ALA A 78 -16.59 14.30 12.57
CA ALA A 78 -16.60 14.10 11.12
C ALA A 78 -15.62 15.04 10.38
N ASN A 79 -15.59 16.31 10.75
CA ASN A 79 -14.64 17.28 10.20
C ASN A 79 -13.18 16.87 10.44
N LYS A 80 -12.84 16.31 11.61
CA LYS A 80 -11.49 15.82 11.90
C LYS A 80 -11.10 14.59 11.08
N ARG A 81 -12.05 13.72 10.75
CA ARG A 81 -11.82 12.62 9.78
C ARG A 81 -11.54 13.14 8.38
N GLU A 82 -12.29 14.14 7.94
CA GLU A 82 -12.12 14.75 6.62
C GLU A 82 -10.77 15.47 6.52
N GLU A 83 -10.39 16.23 7.55
CA GLU A 83 -9.06 16.86 7.66
C GLU A 83 -7.93 15.81 7.61
N LEU A 84 -8.06 14.72 8.37
CA LEU A 84 -7.08 13.61 8.34
C LEU A 84 -7.01 12.97 6.95
N ALA A 85 -8.15 12.66 6.32
CA ALA A 85 -8.18 12.07 4.98
C ALA A 85 -7.56 12.98 3.92
N ALA A 86 -7.76 14.30 4.02
CA ALA A 86 -7.15 15.27 3.13
C ALA A 86 -5.63 15.32 3.32
N TYR A 87 -5.14 15.32 4.56
CA TYR A 87 -3.71 15.26 4.86
C TYR A 87 -3.08 13.97 4.31
N LEU A 88 -3.66 12.81 4.63
CA LEU A 88 -3.15 11.51 4.18
C LEU A 88 -3.08 11.42 2.66
N ARG A 89 -4.05 11.99 1.93
CA ARG A 89 -4.02 12.04 0.47
C ARG A 89 -2.91 12.95 -0.06
N THR A 90 -2.80 14.15 0.50
CA THR A 90 -1.84 15.16 0.05
C THR A 90 -0.40 14.69 0.24
N GLU A 91 -0.13 14.03 1.37
CA GLU A 91 1.19 13.52 1.72
C GLU A 91 1.49 12.11 1.16
N GLY A 92 0.56 11.53 0.39
CA GLY A 92 0.73 10.24 -0.29
C GLY A 92 0.60 8.99 0.60
N TYR A 93 0.05 9.12 1.81
CA TYR A 93 -0.36 8.00 2.65
C TYR A 93 -1.65 7.34 2.16
N LEU A 94 -2.52 8.09 1.48
CA LEU A 94 -3.73 7.59 0.83
C LEU A 94 -3.60 7.74 -0.69
N ASP A 95 -3.44 6.63 -1.41
CA ASP A 95 -3.51 6.62 -2.87
C ASP A 95 -4.98 6.44 -3.31
N PRO A 96 -5.59 7.45 -3.98
CA PRO A 96 -6.98 7.37 -4.40
C PRO A 96 -7.19 6.35 -5.54
N ARG A 97 -6.14 5.95 -6.26
CA ARG A 97 -6.25 4.98 -7.34
C ARG A 97 -6.63 3.61 -6.77
N PRO A 98 -7.46 2.83 -7.49
CA PRO A 98 -7.68 1.45 -7.10
C PRO A 98 -6.37 0.65 -7.21
N PRO A 99 -6.19 -0.38 -6.35
CA PRO A 99 -5.16 -1.38 -6.56
C PRO A 99 -5.25 -1.93 -7.98
N LEU A 100 -4.09 -2.14 -8.61
CA LEU A 100 -4.05 -2.79 -9.91
C LEU A 100 -4.48 -4.24 -9.76
N ASP A 101 -5.41 -4.67 -10.63
CA ASP A 101 -5.71 -6.08 -10.75
C ASP A 101 -4.50 -6.84 -11.34
N PRO A 102 -4.38 -8.14 -11.06
CA PRO A 102 -3.23 -8.92 -11.50
C PRO A 102 -3.03 -8.95 -13.01
N GLU A 103 -4.10 -8.89 -13.80
CA GLU A 103 -4.03 -8.97 -15.26
C GLU A 103 -3.50 -7.66 -15.85
N THR A 104 -4.01 -6.52 -15.38
CA THR A 104 -3.51 -5.18 -15.76
C THR A 104 -2.06 -4.99 -15.33
N LEU A 105 -1.71 -5.44 -14.12
CA LEU A 105 -0.32 -5.44 -13.63
C LEU A 105 0.60 -6.21 -14.60
N ARG A 106 0.21 -7.43 -14.96
CA ARG A 106 0.98 -8.29 -15.87
C ARG A 106 1.13 -7.66 -17.25
N ALA A 107 0.04 -7.16 -17.83
CA ALA A 107 0.05 -6.53 -19.15
C ALA A 107 0.98 -5.31 -19.18
N ARG A 108 0.93 -4.47 -18.13
CA ARG A 108 1.81 -3.32 -17.99
C ARG A 108 3.30 -3.72 -17.91
N LEU A 109 3.63 -4.71 -17.09
CA LEU A 109 5.01 -5.17 -16.92
C LEU A 109 5.58 -5.82 -18.18
N LEU A 110 4.78 -6.57 -18.92
CA LEU A 110 5.19 -7.12 -20.23
C LEU A 110 5.48 -6.01 -21.24
N ALA A 111 4.68 -4.93 -21.26
CA ALA A 111 4.92 -3.78 -22.12
C ALA A 111 6.19 -3.02 -21.71
N GLU A 112 6.38 -2.79 -20.41
CA GLU A 112 7.54 -2.08 -19.86
C GLU A 112 8.85 -2.84 -20.10
N LEU A 113 8.84 -4.17 -19.97
CA LEU A 113 9.99 -5.05 -20.18
C LEU A 113 10.14 -5.55 -21.63
N ALA A 114 9.35 -5.04 -22.57
CA ALA A 114 9.41 -5.47 -23.98
C ALA A 114 10.84 -5.45 -24.57
N PRO A 115 11.69 -4.44 -24.29
CA PRO A 115 13.09 -4.46 -24.76
C PRO A 115 13.88 -5.67 -24.24
N ALA A 116 13.71 -6.03 -22.96
CA ALA A 116 14.39 -7.18 -22.36
C ALA A 116 13.87 -8.52 -22.90
N LEU A 117 12.58 -8.59 -23.23
CA LEU A 117 11.95 -9.75 -23.88
C LEU A 117 12.50 -9.96 -25.29
N ILE A 118 12.55 -8.88 -26.09
CA ILE A 118 13.07 -8.91 -27.48
C ILE A 118 14.55 -9.30 -27.49
N ALA A 119 15.33 -8.78 -26.54
CA ALA A 119 16.75 -9.12 -26.39
C ALA A 119 16.99 -10.54 -25.85
N GLY A 120 15.93 -11.29 -25.50
CA GLY A 120 16.04 -12.63 -24.92
C GLY A 120 16.65 -12.67 -23.52
N ALA A 121 16.72 -11.52 -22.84
CA ALA A 121 17.24 -11.43 -21.47
C ALA A 121 16.24 -12.02 -20.44
N LEU A 122 14.95 -11.95 -20.76
CA LEU A 122 13.85 -12.58 -20.03
C LEU A 122 12.84 -13.16 -21.01
N SER A 123 12.11 -14.19 -20.59
CA SER A 123 10.90 -14.66 -21.27
C SER A 123 9.62 -14.11 -20.63
N ALA A 124 8.53 -14.04 -21.39
CA ALA A 124 7.22 -13.61 -20.88
C ALA A 124 6.69 -14.54 -19.77
N ALA A 125 7.04 -15.83 -19.84
CA ALA A 125 6.73 -16.81 -18.81
C ALA A 125 7.48 -16.51 -17.50
N GLU A 126 8.80 -16.24 -17.58
CA GLU A 126 9.59 -15.83 -16.42
C GLU A 126 9.06 -14.55 -15.78
N VAL A 127 8.72 -13.53 -16.59
CA VAL A 127 8.10 -12.30 -16.08
C VAL A 127 6.82 -12.64 -15.31
N SER A 128 5.92 -13.43 -15.91
CA SER A 128 4.63 -13.74 -15.28
C SER A 128 4.79 -14.53 -13.98
N GLN A 129 5.70 -15.51 -13.95
CA GLN A 129 6.00 -16.28 -12.75
C GLN A 129 6.58 -15.39 -11.65
N ARG A 130 7.56 -14.56 -11.97
CA ARG A 130 8.24 -13.70 -10.99
C ARG A 130 7.34 -12.61 -10.44
N VAL A 131 6.44 -12.05 -11.26
CA VAL A 131 5.42 -11.12 -10.78
C VAL A 131 4.55 -11.80 -9.73
N ALA A 132 4.03 -12.99 -10.02
CA ALA A 132 3.18 -13.73 -9.08
C ALA A 132 3.91 -14.05 -7.76
N GLU A 133 5.17 -14.49 -7.84
CA GLU A 133 6.03 -14.75 -6.68
C GLU A 133 6.24 -13.49 -5.83
N LEU A 134 6.62 -12.37 -6.46
CA LEU A 134 6.85 -11.10 -5.76
C LEU A 134 5.57 -10.55 -5.14
N THR A 135 4.44 -10.56 -5.85
CA THR A 135 3.17 -10.10 -5.28
C THR A 135 2.74 -10.95 -4.09
N ALA A 136 2.87 -12.28 -4.17
CA ALA A 136 2.52 -13.16 -3.07
C ALA A 136 3.43 -12.96 -1.84
N LEU A 137 4.71 -12.66 -2.05
CA LEU A 137 5.63 -12.31 -0.96
C LEU A 137 5.26 -10.97 -0.32
N LEU A 138 4.93 -9.96 -1.14
CA LEU A 138 4.52 -8.65 -0.64
C LEU A 138 3.23 -8.72 0.16
N ASP A 139 2.23 -9.46 -0.32
CA ASP A 139 0.97 -9.67 0.39
C ASP A 139 1.20 -10.41 1.71
N ARG A 140 2.00 -11.48 1.72
CA ARG A 140 2.36 -12.19 2.98
C ARG A 140 3.08 -11.28 3.97
N SER A 141 4.01 -10.45 3.50
CA SER A 141 4.72 -9.50 4.37
C SER A 141 3.79 -8.42 4.96
N LEU A 142 2.69 -8.12 4.28
CA LEU A 142 1.65 -7.25 4.80
C LEU A 142 0.82 -7.99 5.86
N ASP A 143 0.40 -9.22 5.57
CA ASP A 143 -0.35 -10.07 6.50
C ASP A 143 0.42 -10.36 7.80
N GLU A 144 1.72 -10.65 7.72
CA GLU A 144 2.57 -10.86 8.91
C GLU A 144 2.64 -9.61 9.80
N ARG A 145 2.66 -8.41 9.20
CA ARG A 145 2.62 -7.15 9.95
C ARG A 145 1.25 -6.94 10.63
N LEU A 146 0.16 -7.33 9.96
CA LEU A 146 -1.19 -7.31 10.54
C LEU A 146 -1.30 -8.25 11.74
N VAL A 147 -0.78 -9.49 11.63
CA VAL A 147 -0.83 -10.51 12.69
C VAL A 147 0.04 -10.15 13.90
N ALA A 148 1.17 -9.49 13.70
CA ALA A 148 2.06 -9.11 14.81
C ALA A 148 1.49 -8.03 15.76
N HIS A 149 0.40 -7.36 15.37
CA HIS A 149 -0.18 -6.22 16.11
C HIS A 149 -1.67 -6.43 16.48
N GLY A 150 -2.22 -7.63 16.29
CA GLY A 150 -3.55 -8.02 16.75
C GLY A 150 -3.50 -8.93 17.98
#